data_AF-A0A3D2K4X0-F1
#
_entry.id   AF-A0A3D2K4X0-F1
#
_cell.length_a   1.000
_cell.length_b   1.000
_cell.length_c   1.000
_cell.angle_alpha   90.00
_cell.angle_beta   90.00
_cell.angle_gamma   90.00
#
_symmetry.space_group_name_H-M   'P 1'
#
loop_
_entity.id
_entity.type
_entity.pdbx_description
1 polymer ?
#
loop_
_entity_poly.entity_id
_entity_poly.type
_entity_poly.pdbx_seq_one_letter_code
_entity_poly.pdbx_strand_id
1 'polypeptide(L)'
;MDLGKSPIPKVFGILHLVFGGLGIVFGLFAIVGAAFTDKIQELQYSGYPDEMRDRMMSAMQPVYETQKWDVISSCFSIVLAVLMIFAGLKLVKYRRRGLKISNIYSALSVIHKLIAIGIVVVIKNPAMQEVSKRLEEIGGEQASAMDMMTGPVAVVIGVGTAIVMSIYPILSFFLLNRVRSRGSLS
;
A
#
# COMPACT_ATOMS: atom_id res chain seq x y z
N MET A 1 10.47 5.93 36.14
CA MET A 1 9.84 4.79 35.44
C MET A 1 8.52 4.51 36.12
N ASP A 2 7.41 4.51 35.38
CA ASP A 2 6.06 4.30 35.92
C ASP A 2 5.82 2.80 36.10
N LEU A 3 6.31 2.22 37.21
CA LEU A 3 6.54 0.77 37.42
C LEU A 3 5.27 -0.11 37.38
N GLY A 4 4.07 0.46 37.24
CA GLY A 4 2.81 -0.28 37.16
C GLY A 4 2.16 -0.36 35.76
N LYS A 5 2.58 0.48 34.80
CA LYS A 5 1.91 0.56 33.48
C LYS A 5 2.57 -0.35 32.46
N SER A 6 1.76 -1.04 31.67
CA SER A 6 2.22 -1.80 30.51
C SER A 6 3.00 -0.89 29.54
N PRO A 7 4.15 -1.32 29.00
CA PRO A 7 4.85 -0.56 27.97
C PRO A 7 4.14 -0.62 26.62
N ILE A 8 3.22 -1.58 26.42
CA ILE A 8 2.57 -1.89 25.14
C ILE A 8 1.94 -0.64 24.48
N PRO A 9 1.09 0.17 25.17
CA PRO A 9 0.52 1.36 24.56
C PRO A 9 1.57 2.33 24.04
N LYS A 10 2.67 2.52 24.77
CA LYS A 10 3.71 3.47 24.38
C LYS A 10 4.51 2.96 23.17
N VAL A 11 4.86 1.68 23.15
CA VAL A 11 5.55 1.03 22.03
C VAL A 11 4.69 1.11 20.76
N PHE A 12 3.42 0.70 20.84
CA PHE A 12 2.51 0.84 19.70
C PHE A 12 2.30 2.30 19.33
N GLY A 13 2.24 3.21 20.29
CA GLY A 13 2.14 4.64 20.03
C GLY A 13 3.29 5.15 19.15
N ILE A 14 4.53 4.76 19.46
CA ILE A 14 5.72 5.10 18.67
C ILE A 14 5.65 4.44 17.29
N LEU A 15 5.32 3.15 17.20
CA LEU A 15 5.18 2.46 15.91
C LEU A 15 4.12 3.12 15.02
N HIS A 16 3.01 3.57 15.60
CA HIS A 16 1.98 4.27 14.85
C HIS A 16 2.48 5.60 14.27
N LEU A 17 3.32 6.33 15.01
CA LEU A 17 3.91 7.57 14.52
C LEU A 17 4.90 7.31 13.39
N VAL A 18 5.77 6.30 13.53
CA VAL A 18 6.76 5.94 12.49
C VAL A 18 6.06 5.49 11.22
N PHE A 19 5.17 4.50 11.31
CA PHE A 19 4.48 3.98 10.13
C PHE A 19 3.45 4.96 9.56
N GLY A 20 2.81 5.78 10.39
CA GLY A 20 1.96 6.87 9.92
C GLY A 20 2.76 7.93 9.16
N GLY A 21 3.94 8.31 9.66
CA GLY A 21 4.84 9.22 8.95
C GLY A 21 5.27 8.67 7.59
N LEU A 22 5.76 7.42 7.55
CA LEU A 22 6.12 6.74 6.31
C LEU A 22 4.93 6.60 5.34
N GLY A 23 3.74 6.29 5.86
CA GLY A 23 2.52 6.18 5.06
C GLY A 23 2.12 7.49 4.39
N ILE A 24 2.27 8.63 5.07
CA ILE A 24 2.06 9.95 4.44
C ILE A 24 3.09 10.18 3.34
N VAL A 25 4.37 9.95 3.62
CA VAL A 25 5.45 10.18 2.65
C VAL A 25 5.20 9.35 1.38
N PHE A 26 5.00 8.03 1.52
CA PHE A 26 4.75 7.16 0.36
C PHE A 26 3.44 7.48 -0.35
N GLY A 27 2.37 7.80 0.39
CA GLY A 27 1.11 8.21 -0.22
C GLY A 27 1.25 9.48 -1.05
N LEU A 28 1.99 10.48 -0.56
CA LEU A 28 2.27 11.69 -1.32
C LEU A 28 3.14 11.43 -2.53
N PHE A 29 4.18 10.60 -2.42
CA PHE A 29 4.99 10.19 -3.57
C PHE A 29 4.14 9.50 -4.65
N ALA A 30 3.20 8.64 -4.26
CA ALA A 30 2.32 7.97 -5.21
C ALA A 30 1.38 8.96 -5.92
N ILE A 31 0.78 9.91 -5.20
CA ILE A 31 -0.11 10.93 -5.77
C ILE A 31 0.66 11.87 -6.70
N VAL A 32 1.83 12.35 -6.26
CA VAL A 32 2.70 13.20 -7.09
C VAL A 32 3.16 12.44 -8.32
N GLY A 33 3.61 11.20 -8.16
CA GLY A 33 4.00 10.33 -9.26
C GLY A 33 2.88 10.17 -10.29
N ALA A 34 1.64 10.00 -9.84
CA ALA A 34 0.47 9.91 -10.72
C ALA A 34 0.21 11.20 -11.54
N ALA A 35 0.59 12.37 -11.02
CA ALA A 35 0.49 13.63 -11.76
C ALA A 35 1.55 13.76 -12.87
N PHE A 36 2.61 12.96 -12.81
CA PHE A 36 3.71 12.93 -13.78
C PHE A 36 3.76 11.62 -14.57
N THR A 37 2.71 10.81 -14.54
CA THR A 37 2.66 9.48 -15.16
C THR A 37 3.13 9.51 -16.61
N ASP A 38 2.60 10.40 -17.45
CA ASP A 38 2.94 10.45 -18.88
C ASP A 38 4.44 10.70 -19.10
N LYS A 39 5.03 11.60 -18.31
CA LYS A 39 6.48 11.88 -18.36
C LYS A 39 7.31 10.73 -17.83
N ILE A 40 6.85 10.05 -16.78
CA ILE A 40 7.54 8.87 -16.24
C ILE A 40 7.53 7.75 -17.27
N GLN A 41 6.41 7.53 -17.96
CA GLN A 41 6.30 6.56 -19.03
C GLN A 41 7.22 6.93 -20.20
N GLU A 42 7.19 8.18 -20.67
CA GLU A 42 8.06 8.65 -21.75
C GLU A 42 9.55 8.45 -21.39
N LEU A 43 9.95 8.81 -20.17
CA LEU A 43 11.32 8.59 -19.68
C LEU A 43 11.68 7.10 -19.62
N GLN A 44 10.76 6.25 -19.16
CA GLN A 44 10.95 4.80 -19.08
C GLN A 44 11.28 4.18 -20.44
N TYR A 45 10.73 4.73 -21.52
CA TYR A 45 10.94 4.21 -22.87
C TYR A 45 11.82 5.09 -23.77
N SER A 46 12.42 6.16 -23.23
CA SER A 46 13.23 7.13 -23.98
C SER A 46 14.48 6.53 -24.64
N GLY A 47 14.95 5.37 -24.17
CA GLY A 47 16.09 4.66 -24.73
C GLY A 47 15.77 3.72 -25.91
N TYR A 48 14.50 3.58 -26.29
CA TYR A 48 14.08 2.68 -27.38
C TYR A 48 13.91 3.41 -28.71
N PRO A 49 14.10 2.73 -29.85
CA PRO A 49 13.66 3.23 -31.14
C PRO A 49 12.16 3.58 -31.10
N ASP A 50 11.76 4.64 -31.81
CA ASP A 50 10.37 5.17 -31.76
C ASP A 50 9.31 4.08 -32.00
N GLU A 51 9.51 3.22 -32.99
CA GLU A 51 8.58 2.14 -33.31
C GLU A 51 8.44 1.12 -32.16
N MET A 52 9.55 0.78 -31.49
CA MET A 52 9.52 -0.14 -30.35
C MET A 52 8.89 0.51 -29.12
N ARG A 53 9.22 1.80 -28.87
CA ARG A 53 8.61 2.59 -27.80
C ARG A 53 7.09 2.57 -27.93
N ASP A 54 6.57 2.91 -29.11
CA ASP A 54 5.13 3.06 -29.32
C ASP A 54 4.40 1.71 -29.19
N ARG A 55 5.01 0.62 -29.66
CA ARG A 55 4.53 -0.75 -29.44
C ARG A 55 4.51 -1.14 -27.95
N MET A 56 5.57 -0.85 -27.20
CA MET A 56 5.62 -1.14 -25.76
C MET A 56 4.62 -0.29 -24.97
N MET A 57 4.50 0.99 -25.28
CA MET A 57 3.53 1.88 -24.63
C MET A 57 2.09 1.43 -24.89
N SER A 58 1.76 1.09 -26.14
CA SER A 58 0.43 0.57 -26.48
C SER A 58 0.13 -0.80 -25.86
N ALA A 59 1.15 -1.66 -25.73
CA ALA A 59 1.02 -2.93 -25.04
C ALA A 59 0.68 -2.74 -23.56
N MET A 60 1.27 -1.75 -22.91
CA MET A 60 1.08 -1.43 -21.48
C MET A 60 -0.20 -0.66 -21.14
N GLN A 61 -0.89 -0.12 -22.15
CA GLN A 61 -2.09 0.69 -21.98
C GLN A 61 -3.15 0.08 -21.04
N PRO A 62 -3.48 -1.23 -21.10
CA PRO A 62 -4.45 -1.83 -20.18
C PRO A 62 -4.07 -1.68 -18.71
N VAL A 63 -2.78 -1.79 -18.37
CA VAL A 63 -2.31 -1.59 -16.99
C VAL A 63 -2.38 -0.12 -16.58
N TYR A 64 -2.06 0.80 -17.48
CA TYR A 64 -2.15 2.24 -17.23
C TYR A 64 -3.58 2.70 -16.91
N GLU A 65 -4.57 2.14 -17.60
CA GLU A 65 -5.99 2.40 -17.31
C GLU A 65 -6.41 1.97 -15.90
N THR A 66 -5.67 1.04 -15.28
CA THR A 66 -5.91 0.61 -13.90
C THR A 66 -5.26 1.50 -12.84
N GLN A 67 -4.35 2.41 -13.20
CA GLN A 67 -3.60 3.24 -12.25
C GLN A 67 -4.47 4.18 -11.42
N LYS A 68 -5.65 4.56 -11.91
CA LYS A 68 -6.64 5.33 -11.12
C LYS A 68 -6.96 4.65 -9.79
N TRP A 69 -6.95 3.32 -9.74
CA TRP A 69 -7.19 2.56 -8.52
C TRP A 69 -6.03 2.69 -7.51
N ASP A 70 -4.80 2.85 -8.00
CA ASP A 70 -3.63 3.10 -7.14
C ASP A 70 -3.69 4.49 -6.50
N VAL A 71 -4.14 5.50 -7.25
CA VAL A 71 -4.35 6.84 -6.71
C VAL A 71 -5.44 6.83 -5.63
N ILE A 72 -6.57 6.17 -5.89
CA ILE A 72 -7.66 6.03 -4.92
C ILE A 72 -7.16 5.31 -3.65
N SER A 73 -6.43 4.20 -3.81
CA SER A 73 -5.87 3.45 -2.69
C SER A 73 -4.82 4.26 -1.91
N SER A 74 -4.03 5.08 -2.60
CA SER A 74 -3.03 5.97 -1.99
C SER A 74 -3.70 7.06 -1.16
N CYS A 75 -4.78 7.68 -1.66
CA CYS A 75 -5.59 8.64 -0.91
C CYS A 75 -6.14 8.01 0.39
N PHE A 76 -6.68 6.79 0.30
CA PHE A 76 -7.17 6.09 1.49
C PHE A 76 -6.04 5.76 2.46
N SER A 77 -4.87 5.39 1.95
CA SER A 77 -3.68 5.10 2.76
C SER A 77 -3.20 6.33 3.54
N ILE A 78 -3.28 7.53 2.96
CA ILE A 78 -2.99 8.79 3.68
C ILE A 78 -3.99 9.00 4.82
N VAL A 79 -5.28 8.78 4.59
CA VAL A 79 -6.30 8.89 5.64
C VAL A 79 -6.00 7.92 6.80
N LEU A 80 -5.65 6.67 6.48
CA LEU A 80 -5.24 5.68 7.48
C LEU A 80 -3.98 6.12 8.23
N ALA A 81 -2.99 6.69 7.53
CA ALA A 81 -1.76 7.18 8.12
C ALA A 81 -2.01 8.34 9.11
N VAL A 82 -2.94 9.25 8.77
CA VAL A 82 -3.38 10.32 9.67
C VAL A 82 -4.05 9.75 10.92
N LEU A 83 -4.93 8.74 10.77
CA LEU A 83 -5.51 8.03 11.92
C LEU A 83 -4.44 7.39 12.80
N MET A 84 -3.41 6.77 12.20
CA MET A 84 -2.29 6.22 12.95
C MET A 84 -1.57 7.30 13.76
N ILE A 85 -1.26 8.45 13.17
CA ILE A 85 -0.57 9.53 13.87
C ILE A 85 -1.39 10.00 15.07
N PHE A 86 -2.69 10.24 14.89
CA PHE A 86 -3.57 10.66 15.99
C PHE A 86 -3.72 9.59 17.08
N ALA A 87 -3.79 8.31 16.72
CA ALA A 87 -3.77 7.21 17.66
C ALA A 87 -2.43 7.18 18.42
N GLY A 88 -1.32 7.27 17.70
CA GLY A 88 0.05 7.24 18.21
C GLY A 88 0.30 8.32 19.25
N LEU A 89 0.00 9.59 18.93
CA LEU A 89 0.13 10.72 19.85
C LEU A 89 -0.65 10.52 21.16
N LYS A 90 -1.84 9.91 21.08
CA LYS A 90 -2.69 9.64 22.26
C LYS A 90 -2.20 8.41 23.04
N LEU A 91 -1.72 7.38 22.36
CA LEU A 91 -1.20 6.15 22.97
C LEU A 91 0.11 6.38 23.72
N VAL A 92 1.03 7.20 23.19
CA VAL A 92 2.26 7.62 23.90
C VAL A 92 1.93 8.34 25.21
N LYS A 93 0.78 9.02 25.25
CA LYS A 93 0.24 9.71 26.43
C LYS A 93 -0.72 8.84 27.27
N TYR A 94 -0.78 7.53 27.02
CA TYR A 94 -1.65 6.57 27.73
C TYR A 94 -3.15 6.94 27.73
N ARG A 95 -3.66 7.65 26.71
CA ARG A 95 -5.06 8.05 26.66
C ARG A 95 -5.95 6.96 26.07
N ARG A 96 -7.07 6.63 26.71
CA ARG A 96 -8.06 5.65 26.18
C ARG A 96 -8.60 5.97 24.79
N ARG A 97 -8.69 7.27 24.44
CA ARG A 97 -9.08 7.69 23.09
C ARG A 97 -8.08 7.21 22.02
N GLY A 98 -6.80 7.03 22.36
CA GLY A 98 -5.79 6.48 21.44
C GLY A 98 -6.10 5.03 21.05
N LEU A 99 -6.51 4.20 22.01
CA LEU A 99 -6.96 2.83 21.74
C LEU A 99 -8.17 2.79 20.81
N LYS A 100 -9.20 3.63 21.05
CA LYS A 100 -10.39 3.67 20.19
C LYS A 100 -10.03 3.99 18.74
N ILE A 101 -9.18 4.99 18.52
CA ILE A 101 -8.75 5.38 17.17
C ILE A 101 -7.86 4.30 16.54
N SER A 102 -6.96 3.67 17.31
CA SER A 102 -6.13 2.57 16.82
C SER A 102 -6.99 1.37 16.38
N ASN A 103 -8.05 1.03 17.13
CA ASN A 103 -8.98 -0.03 16.73
C ASN A 103 -9.73 0.31 15.44
N ILE A 104 -10.18 1.56 15.28
CA ILE A 104 -10.82 2.04 14.04
C ILE A 104 -9.84 1.92 12.87
N TYR A 105 -8.60 2.40 13.07
CA TYR A 105 -7.53 2.27 12.08
C TYR A 105 -7.32 0.79 11.71
N SER A 106 -7.17 -0.11 12.68
CA SER A 106 -6.94 -1.53 12.43
C SER A 106 -8.07 -2.16 11.60
N ALA A 107 -9.33 -1.87 11.92
CA ALA A 107 -10.48 -2.37 11.17
C ALA A 107 -10.49 -1.83 9.73
N LEU A 108 -10.37 -0.51 9.56
CA LEU A 108 -10.34 0.11 8.23
C LEU A 108 -9.14 -0.35 7.39
N SER A 109 -7.98 -0.55 8.02
CA SER A 109 -6.75 -1.00 7.39
C SER A 109 -6.87 -2.43 6.85
N VAL A 110 -7.54 -3.32 7.58
CA VAL A 110 -7.83 -4.69 7.10
C VAL A 110 -8.84 -4.66 5.96
N ILE A 111 -9.96 -3.92 6.11
CA ILE A 111 -10.98 -3.79 5.06
C ILE A 111 -10.36 -3.25 3.77
N HIS A 112 -9.54 -2.20 3.86
CA HIS A 112 -8.86 -1.61 2.71
C HIS A 112 -7.95 -2.61 1.99
N LYS A 113 -7.22 -3.46 2.73
CA LYS A 113 -6.37 -4.50 2.13
C LYS A 113 -7.17 -5.58 1.43
N LEU A 114 -8.31 -5.99 2.00
CA LEU A 114 -9.22 -6.93 1.34
C LEU A 114 -9.77 -6.35 0.03
N ILE A 115 -10.16 -5.08 0.03
CA ILE A 115 -10.59 -4.37 -1.19
C ILE A 115 -9.43 -4.30 -2.21
N ALA A 116 -8.23 -3.94 -1.77
CA ALA A 116 -7.05 -3.86 -2.64
C ALA A 116 -6.72 -5.23 -3.28
N ILE A 117 -6.78 -6.32 -2.52
CA ILE A 117 -6.63 -7.68 -3.05
C ILE A 117 -7.71 -7.97 -4.09
N GLY A 118 -8.97 -7.61 -3.81
CA GLY A 118 -10.07 -7.74 -4.77
C GLY A 118 -9.82 -6.99 -6.07
N ILE A 119 -9.36 -5.73 -6.00
CA ILE A 119 -8.99 -4.93 -7.18
C ILE A 119 -7.85 -5.59 -7.96
N VAL A 120 -6.80 -6.06 -7.28
CA VAL A 120 -5.67 -6.73 -7.93
C VAL A 120 -6.14 -7.97 -8.68
N VAL A 121 -6.95 -8.82 -8.05
CA VAL A 121 -7.38 -10.11 -8.62
C VAL A 121 -8.42 -9.93 -9.73
N VAL A 122 -9.38 -9.01 -9.56
CA VAL A 122 -10.53 -8.88 -10.47
C VAL A 122 -10.28 -7.88 -11.60
N ILE A 123 -9.50 -6.81 -11.35
CA ILE A 123 -9.31 -5.72 -12.31
C ILE A 123 -7.90 -5.75 -12.90
N LYS A 124 -6.87 -5.78 -12.06
CA LYS A 124 -5.50 -5.65 -12.54
C LYS A 124 -4.95 -6.93 -13.15
N ASN A 125 -5.28 -8.09 -12.60
CA ASN A 125 -4.78 -9.37 -13.11
C ASN A 125 -5.24 -9.64 -14.56
N PRO A 126 -6.51 -9.44 -14.95
CA PRO A 126 -6.90 -9.52 -16.37
C PRO A 126 -6.15 -8.52 -17.27
N ALA A 127 -5.96 -7.28 -16.81
CA ALA A 127 -5.19 -6.29 -17.56
C ALA A 127 -3.72 -6.71 -17.73
N MET A 128 -3.10 -7.26 -16.68
CA MET A 128 -1.74 -7.79 -16.74
C MET A 128 -1.63 -8.98 -17.70
N GLN A 129 -2.60 -9.91 -17.70
CA GLN A 129 -2.62 -11.02 -18.66
C GLN A 129 -2.74 -10.56 -20.12
N GLU A 130 -3.51 -9.49 -20.37
CA GLU A 130 -3.61 -8.87 -21.67
C GLU A 130 -2.28 -8.22 -22.08
N VAL A 131 -1.61 -7.50 -21.17
CA VAL A 131 -0.26 -6.97 -21.40
C VAL A 131 0.72 -8.10 -21.73
N SER A 132 0.73 -9.19 -20.96
CA SER A 132 1.59 -10.35 -21.20
C SER A 132 1.45 -10.90 -22.62
N LYS A 133 0.22 -11.07 -23.10
CA LYS A 133 -0.04 -11.53 -24.48
C LYS A 133 0.51 -10.55 -25.52
N ARG A 134 0.27 -9.25 -25.34
CA ARG A 134 0.76 -8.22 -26.26
C ARG A 134 2.29 -8.14 -26.28
N LEU A 135 2.94 -8.33 -25.14
CA LEU A 135 4.40 -8.37 -25.05
C LEU A 135 4.97 -9.64 -25.68
N GLU A 136 4.31 -10.79 -25.52
CA GLU A 136 4.68 -12.04 -26.20
C GLU A 136 4.63 -11.90 -27.73
N GLU A 137 3.62 -11.21 -28.27
CA GLU A 137 3.49 -10.91 -29.70
C GLU A 137 4.59 -9.98 -30.23
N ILE A 138 5.03 -9.00 -29.41
CA ILE A 138 6.15 -8.12 -29.76
C ILE A 138 7.46 -8.91 -29.79
N GLY A 139 7.65 -9.81 -28.82
CA GLY A 139 8.84 -10.64 -28.68
C GLY A 139 10.12 -9.85 -28.33
N GLY A 140 11.22 -10.58 -28.19
CA GLY A 140 12.53 -10.03 -27.84
C GLY A 140 12.76 -9.92 -26.33
N GLU A 141 14.04 -9.75 -25.97
CA GLU A 141 14.52 -9.80 -24.58
C GLU A 141 13.85 -8.72 -23.69
N GLN A 142 13.62 -7.54 -24.24
CA GLN A 142 13.05 -6.41 -23.50
C GLN A 142 11.55 -6.60 -23.23
N ALA A 143 10.80 -7.19 -24.16
CA ALA A 143 9.39 -7.51 -23.94
C ALA A 143 9.24 -8.62 -22.90
N SER A 144 10.10 -9.64 -22.93
CA SER A 144 10.14 -10.70 -21.91
C SER A 144 10.50 -10.17 -20.52
N ALA A 145 11.47 -9.24 -20.42
CA ALA A 145 11.81 -8.61 -19.15
C ALA A 145 10.64 -7.79 -18.56
N MET A 146 9.92 -7.05 -19.41
CA MET A 146 8.70 -6.35 -18.99
C MET A 146 7.61 -7.31 -18.55
N ASP A 147 7.38 -8.39 -19.30
CA ASP A 147 6.37 -9.39 -18.95
C ASP A 147 6.66 -10.04 -17.60
N MET A 148 7.92 -10.34 -17.28
CA MET A 148 8.30 -10.83 -15.95
C MET A 148 7.97 -9.83 -14.82
N MET A 149 8.09 -8.52 -15.09
CA MET A 149 7.80 -7.47 -14.11
C MET A 149 6.31 -7.19 -13.94
N THR A 150 5.50 -7.40 -14.98
CA THR A 150 4.07 -7.07 -15.00
C THR A 150 3.15 -8.28 -14.99
N GLY A 151 3.70 -9.49 -15.11
CA GLY A 151 2.94 -10.73 -15.24
C GLY A 151 2.47 -11.33 -13.91
N PRO A 152 2.20 -12.65 -13.88
CA PRO A 152 1.66 -13.35 -12.70
C PRO A 152 2.48 -13.18 -11.41
N VAL A 153 3.80 -13.01 -11.54
CA VAL A 153 4.71 -12.75 -10.42
C VAL A 153 4.34 -11.46 -9.70
N ALA A 154 4.00 -10.40 -10.43
CA ALA A 154 3.60 -9.12 -9.86
C ALA A 154 2.31 -9.24 -9.04
N VAL A 155 1.34 -10.03 -9.51
CA VAL A 155 0.09 -10.32 -8.81
C VAL A 155 0.37 -11.05 -7.49
N VAL A 156 1.20 -12.09 -7.52
CA VAL A 156 1.58 -12.86 -6.33
C VAL A 156 2.30 -11.98 -5.31
N ILE A 157 3.26 -11.17 -5.76
CA ILE A 157 3.97 -10.22 -4.90
C ILE A 157 3.00 -9.20 -4.30
N GLY A 158 2.08 -8.65 -5.10
CA GLY A 158 1.10 -7.67 -4.64
C GLY A 158 0.18 -8.23 -3.55
N VAL A 159 -0.39 -9.41 -3.78
CA VAL A 159 -1.27 -10.09 -2.81
C VAL A 159 -0.48 -10.51 -1.57
N GLY A 160 0.70 -11.10 -1.73
CA GLY A 160 1.57 -11.51 -0.63
C GLY A 160 1.95 -10.32 0.26
N THR A 161 2.32 -9.20 -0.36
CA THR A 161 2.64 -7.95 0.35
C THR A 161 1.42 -7.43 1.14
N ALA A 162 0.23 -7.44 0.54
CA ALA A 162 -1.00 -7.04 1.24
C ALA A 162 -1.30 -7.91 2.47
N ILE A 163 -1.07 -9.23 2.38
CA ILE A 163 -1.24 -10.16 3.49
C ILE A 163 -0.23 -9.87 4.60
N VAL A 164 1.05 -9.76 4.27
CA VAL A 164 2.12 -9.45 5.25
C VAL A 164 1.85 -8.12 5.95
N MET A 165 1.44 -7.09 5.20
CA MET A 165 1.12 -5.78 5.76
C MET A 165 -0.15 -5.79 6.65
N SER A 166 -0.98 -6.84 6.59
CA SER A 166 -2.13 -7.02 7.47
C SER A 166 -1.73 -7.49 8.87
N ILE A 167 -0.52 -8.02 9.05
CA ILE A 167 -0.04 -8.52 10.34
C ILE A 167 -0.02 -7.40 11.38
N TYR A 168 0.52 -6.23 11.03
CA TYR A 168 0.61 -5.09 11.96
C TYR A 168 -0.75 -4.62 12.51
N PRO A 169 -1.76 -4.26 11.69
CA PRO A 169 -3.05 -3.80 12.21
C PRO A 169 -3.76 -4.87 13.06
N ILE A 170 -3.59 -6.16 12.73
CA ILE A 170 -4.11 -7.28 13.52
C ILE A 170 -3.43 -7.34 14.88
N LEU A 171 -2.09 -7.33 14.92
CA LEU A 171 -1.32 -7.36 16.17
C LEU A 171 -1.61 -6.14 17.04
N SER A 172 -1.68 -4.96 16.44
CA SER A 172 -2.06 -3.72 17.13
C SER A 172 -3.41 -3.86 17.82
N PHE A 173 -4.41 -4.35 17.09
CA PHE A 173 -5.74 -4.59 17.64
C PHE A 173 -5.70 -5.58 18.81
N PHE A 174 -5.13 -6.77 18.63
CA PHE A 174 -5.15 -7.79 19.69
C PHE A 174 -4.34 -7.39 20.93
N LEU A 175 -3.13 -6.87 20.75
CA LEU A 175 -2.23 -6.58 21.87
C LEU A 175 -2.66 -5.34 22.66
N LEU A 176 -3.17 -4.30 21.99
CA LEU A 176 -3.67 -3.11 22.68
C LEU A 176 -4.95 -3.39 23.47
N ASN A 177 -5.79 -4.35 23.01
CA ASN A 177 -7.03 -4.73 23.69
C ASN A 177 -6.85 -5.76 24.81
N ARG A 178 -5.64 -6.28 25.07
CA ARG A 178 -5.38 -7.13 26.26
C ARG A 178 -5.64 -6.36 27.56
N VAL A 179 -6.19 -7.05 28.56
CA VAL A 179 -6.59 -6.48 29.88
C VAL A 179 -5.49 -5.61 30.49
N ARG A 180 -4.25 -6.12 30.54
CA ARG A 180 -3.09 -5.39 31.09
C ARG A 180 -2.76 -4.09 30.33
N SER A 181 -2.90 -4.10 29.01
CA SER A 181 -2.68 -2.91 28.17
C SER A 181 -3.81 -1.89 28.37
N ARG A 182 -5.06 -2.33 28.31
CA ARG A 182 -6.25 -1.49 28.52
C ARG A 182 -6.28 -0.86 29.91
N GLY A 183 -5.90 -1.59 30.94
CA GLY A 183 -5.84 -1.10 32.32
C GLY A 183 -4.79 0.00 32.53
N SER A 184 -3.80 0.10 31.64
CA SER A 184 -2.77 1.14 31.71
C SER A 184 -3.22 2.49 31.10
N LEU A 185 -4.39 2.52 30.46
CA LEU A 185 -4.92 3.70 29.78
C LEU A 185 -5.92 4.45 30.67
N SER A 186 -5.67 5.76 30.85
CA SER A 186 -6.58 6.71 31.51
C SER A 186 -7.54 7.37 30.52
#